data_AF-A0A445DF85-F1
#
_entry.id   AF-A0A445DF85-F1
#
_cell.length_a   1.000
_cell.length_b   1.000
_cell.length_c   1.000
_cell.angle_alpha   90.00
_cell.angle_beta   90.00
_cell.angle_gamma   90.00
#
_symmetry.space_group_name_H-M   'P 1'
#
loop_
_entity.id
_entity.type
_entity.pdbx_description
1 polymer ?
#
loop_
_entity_poly.entity_id
_entity_poly.type
_entity_poly.pdbx_seq_one_letter_code
_entity_poly.pdbx_strand_id
1 'polypeptide(L)'
;MSQAAMAIHQENPNVLVLISGLNFDTELQFLKRKPLNINIGNKLVYETHLYSWTGIGTLKLKDIWIKQPLNRICALSIRGLDSSAGFLTMGENAAPLIFTEFGFDQTGVSIQDNRFLTCLQTYLAGRDMDWGLWAFQGGYYVRGGNVHVDETFGVLNSDWNHLRYPNFTDKFQLLQMKIQDPTSKAGNANIMYYPLSGQCTKVNQKNELELGTCEKNHHNRWIYNSGSQIILNGTNKCLTSSGEGLPVTVSNDCKSKNNSWRQVSLSKLHLATFDDKSGKTLCLNKDTNSSTIVTSKCICITDDSQCLDDPQSQWFQLVPTNV
;
A
#
# COMPACT_ATOMS: atom_id res chain seq x y z
N MET A 1 25.21 -9.13 14.82
CA MET A 1 24.30 -7.97 15.02
C MET A 1 24.67 -7.17 16.27
N SER A 2 24.51 -7.68 17.50
CA SER A 2 24.72 -6.87 18.73
C SER A 2 26.08 -6.18 18.85
N GLN A 3 27.19 -6.91 18.68
CA GLN A 3 28.53 -6.35 18.82
C GLN A 3 28.80 -5.22 17.81
N ALA A 4 28.39 -5.41 16.54
CA ALA A 4 28.52 -4.40 15.50
C ALA A 4 27.67 -3.15 15.81
N ALA A 5 26.42 -3.35 16.25
CA ALA A 5 25.54 -2.24 16.61
C ALA A 5 26.11 -1.40 17.77
N MET A 6 26.65 -2.06 18.80
CA MET A 6 27.30 -1.38 19.92
C MET A 6 28.57 -0.66 19.48
N ALA A 7 29.38 -1.26 18.60
CA ALA A 7 30.60 -0.63 18.08
C ALA A 7 30.29 0.64 17.26
N ILE A 8 29.29 0.59 16.37
CA ILE A 8 28.83 1.76 15.60
C ILE A 8 28.37 2.87 16.56
N HIS A 9 27.55 2.52 17.55
CA HIS A 9 27.03 3.50 18.51
C HIS A 9 28.13 4.10 19.40
N GLN A 10 29.13 3.30 19.79
CA GLN A 10 30.28 3.76 20.56
C GLN A 10 31.13 4.77 19.75
N GLU A 11 31.30 4.52 18.45
CA GLU A 11 32.05 5.41 17.56
C GLU A 11 31.27 6.69 17.27
N ASN A 12 29.95 6.59 17.01
CA ASN A 12 29.11 7.74 16.75
C ASN A 12 27.70 7.56 17.36
N PRO A 13 27.43 8.16 18.53
CA PRO A 13 26.14 8.01 19.19
C PRO A 13 25.01 8.82 18.54
N ASN A 14 25.31 9.68 17.56
CA ASN A 14 24.33 10.54 16.92
C ASN A 14 23.55 9.84 15.79
N VAL A 15 24.11 8.80 15.17
CA VAL A 15 23.49 8.10 14.03
C VAL A 15 22.47 7.05 14.47
N LEU A 16 21.51 6.76 13.59
CA LEU A 16 20.66 5.57 13.68
C LEU A 16 21.48 4.33 13.30
N VAL A 17 21.19 3.21 13.93
CA VAL A 17 21.82 1.91 13.68
C VAL A 17 20.76 0.97 13.12
N LEU A 18 20.90 0.65 11.83
CA LEU A 18 20.00 -0.27 11.14
C LEU A 18 20.41 -1.71 11.44
N ILE A 19 19.44 -2.54 11.83
CA ILE A 19 19.60 -3.96 12.09
C ILE A 19 18.87 -4.74 11.00
N SER A 20 19.68 -5.38 10.15
CA SER A 20 19.22 -6.21 9.05
C SER A 20 18.73 -7.58 9.49
N GLY A 21 17.92 -8.19 8.62
CA GLY A 21 17.43 -9.56 8.80
C GLY A 21 18.45 -10.62 8.41
N LEU A 22 17.99 -11.86 8.40
CA LEU A 22 18.71 -12.97 7.77
C LEU A 22 18.17 -13.20 6.36
N ASN A 23 18.88 -14.02 5.58
CA ASN A 23 18.45 -14.45 4.24
C ASN A 23 18.15 -13.26 3.31
N PHE A 24 19.18 -12.46 3.02
CA PHE A 24 19.07 -11.22 2.22
C PHE A 24 18.07 -10.23 2.84
N ASP A 25 18.12 -10.10 4.16
CA ASP A 25 17.33 -9.16 4.95
C ASP A 25 15.81 -9.34 4.84
N THR A 26 15.37 -10.56 4.50
CA THR A 26 13.94 -10.89 4.37
C THR A 26 13.35 -11.53 5.64
N GLU A 27 14.18 -11.91 6.62
CA GLU A 27 13.75 -12.69 7.79
C GLU A 27 14.18 -12.05 9.11
N LEU A 28 13.21 -11.48 9.85
CA LEU A 28 13.39 -10.92 11.20
C LEU A 28 12.65 -11.70 12.30
N GLN A 29 11.86 -12.72 11.92
CA GLN A 29 11.02 -13.51 12.84
C GLN A 29 11.78 -14.21 13.98
N PHE A 30 13.08 -14.44 13.84
CA PHE A 30 13.91 -15.00 14.91
C PHE A 30 13.95 -14.10 16.15
N LEU A 31 13.75 -12.78 15.97
CA LEU A 31 13.69 -11.80 17.06
C LEU A 31 12.47 -12.00 17.97
N LYS A 32 11.42 -12.69 17.52
CA LYS A 32 10.29 -13.07 18.39
C LYS A 32 10.71 -14.00 19.53
N ARG A 33 11.70 -14.87 19.27
CA ARG A 33 12.20 -15.84 20.25
C ARG A 33 13.44 -15.34 20.97
N LYS A 34 14.29 -14.58 20.27
CA LYS A 34 15.54 -14.02 20.80
C LYS A 34 15.62 -12.54 20.44
N PRO A 35 14.95 -11.67 21.21
CA PRO A 35 15.03 -10.22 21.02
C PRO A 35 16.47 -9.72 21.10
N LEU A 36 16.78 -8.66 20.37
CA LEU A 36 18.10 -8.05 20.39
C LEU A 36 18.23 -7.17 21.64
N ASN A 37 18.74 -7.73 22.73
CA ASN A 37 18.94 -7.00 23.98
C ASN A 37 20.25 -6.19 23.95
N ILE A 38 20.20 -5.00 23.34
CA ILE A 38 21.30 -4.02 23.35
C ILE A 38 20.79 -2.66 23.83
N ASN A 39 21.64 -1.92 24.54
CA ASN A 39 21.31 -0.58 25.00
C ASN A 39 22.08 0.47 24.19
N ILE A 40 21.44 0.98 23.13
CA ILE A 40 21.95 2.08 22.29
C ILE A 40 20.97 3.26 22.27
N GLY A 41 20.09 3.34 23.29
CA GLY A 41 19.01 4.34 23.36
C GLY A 41 18.02 4.27 22.19
N ASN A 42 17.44 5.41 21.83
CA ASN A 42 16.46 5.55 20.74
C ASN A 42 17.13 5.61 19.35
N LYS A 43 18.15 4.78 19.11
CA LYS A 43 18.93 4.74 17.86
C LYS A 43 18.75 3.46 17.06
N LEU A 44 18.08 2.46 17.62
CA LEU A 44 17.80 1.18 16.96
C LEU A 44 16.71 1.35 15.90
N VAL A 45 16.98 0.87 14.68
CA VAL A 45 15.99 0.75 13.60
C VAL A 45 16.16 -0.62 12.97
N TYR A 46 15.06 -1.30 12.64
CA TYR A 46 15.12 -2.54 11.87
C TYR A 46 14.96 -2.26 10.38
N GLU A 47 15.54 -3.11 9.53
CA GLU A 47 15.32 -3.05 8.09
C GLU A 47 14.85 -4.39 7.52
N THR A 48 14.07 -4.34 6.44
CA THR A 48 13.65 -5.54 5.72
C THR A 48 13.62 -5.31 4.21
N HIS A 49 13.96 -6.36 3.45
CA HIS A 49 13.83 -6.39 2.00
C HIS A 49 12.54 -7.11 1.56
N LEU A 50 12.00 -6.76 0.39
CA LEU A 50 10.84 -7.47 -0.16
C LEU A 50 10.77 -7.44 -1.70
N TYR A 51 10.55 -8.61 -2.30
CA TYR A 51 10.32 -8.79 -3.73
C TYR A 51 9.16 -9.74 -3.99
N SER A 52 8.65 -9.76 -5.23
CA SER A 52 7.54 -10.64 -5.62
C SER A 52 7.83 -12.14 -5.42
N TRP A 53 9.12 -12.52 -5.34
CA TRP A 53 9.61 -13.88 -5.07
C TRP A 53 10.08 -14.13 -3.63
N THR A 54 10.12 -13.10 -2.76
CA THR A 54 10.53 -13.27 -1.35
C THR A 54 9.61 -14.27 -0.60
N GLY A 55 8.37 -14.41 -1.09
CA GLY A 55 7.45 -15.47 -0.74
C GLY A 55 6.40 -15.09 0.30
N ILE A 56 5.35 -15.91 0.37
CA ILE A 56 4.31 -15.86 1.41
C ILE A 56 4.51 -17.10 2.27
N GLY A 57 5.07 -16.95 3.47
CA GLY A 57 5.43 -18.11 4.28
C GLY A 57 6.47 -18.99 3.57
N THR A 58 6.13 -20.26 3.28
CA THR A 58 7.06 -21.22 2.64
C THR A 58 7.05 -21.21 1.11
N LEU A 59 6.12 -20.48 0.47
CA LEU A 59 6.00 -20.45 -1.00
C LEU A 59 6.75 -19.24 -1.57
N LYS A 60 7.98 -19.47 -2.03
CA LYS A 60 8.86 -18.49 -2.71
C LYS A 60 8.67 -18.55 -4.23
N LEU A 61 7.47 -18.24 -4.72
CA LEU A 61 7.13 -18.36 -6.15
C LEU A 61 6.48 -17.08 -6.68
N LYS A 62 7.16 -16.39 -7.60
CA LYS A 62 6.64 -15.19 -8.29
C LYS A 62 5.31 -15.44 -9.03
N ASP A 63 5.09 -16.66 -9.52
CA ASP A 63 3.88 -17.02 -10.27
C ASP A 63 2.58 -17.01 -9.47
N ILE A 64 2.62 -17.01 -8.13
CA ILE A 64 1.41 -16.98 -7.30
C ILE A 64 0.57 -15.73 -7.58
N TRP A 65 1.21 -14.62 -7.98
CA TRP A 65 0.55 -13.36 -8.31
C TRP A 65 -0.36 -13.43 -9.54
N ILE A 66 -0.23 -14.48 -10.37
CA ILE A 66 -1.07 -14.70 -11.56
C ILE A 66 -1.83 -16.03 -11.54
N LYS A 67 -1.39 -17.03 -10.78
CA LYS A 67 -2.01 -18.37 -10.74
C LYS A 67 -3.01 -18.57 -9.60
N GLN A 68 -3.19 -17.58 -8.74
CA GLN A 68 -4.04 -17.68 -7.54
C GLN A 68 -4.91 -16.43 -7.37
N PRO A 69 -6.05 -16.52 -6.64
CA PRO A 69 -6.92 -15.38 -6.42
C PRO A 69 -6.21 -14.20 -5.75
N LEU A 70 -6.19 -13.05 -6.43
CA LEU A 70 -5.32 -11.94 -6.05
C LEU A 70 -5.68 -11.33 -4.68
N ASN A 71 -6.96 -11.26 -4.31
CA ASN A 71 -7.38 -10.82 -2.98
C ASN A 71 -6.83 -11.72 -1.87
N ARG A 72 -6.85 -13.03 -2.09
CA ARG A 72 -6.32 -14.02 -1.13
C ARG A 72 -4.81 -13.91 -1.02
N ILE A 73 -4.11 -13.84 -2.15
CA ILE A 73 -2.65 -13.68 -2.20
C ILE A 73 -2.24 -12.39 -1.50
N CYS A 74 -2.87 -11.26 -1.80
CA CYS A 74 -2.54 -10.00 -1.15
C CYS A 74 -2.78 -10.07 0.38
N ALA A 75 -3.94 -10.58 0.81
CA ALA A 75 -4.23 -10.73 2.25
C ALA A 75 -3.24 -11.65 2.98
N LEU A 76 -2.79 -12.73 2.33
CA LEU A 76 -1.78 -13.63 2.89
C LEU A 76 -0.39 -12.99 2.91
N SER A 77 0.00 -12.25 1.86
CA SER A 77 1.26 -11.51 1.81
C SER A 77 1.36 -10.50 2.94
N ILE A 78 0.30 -9.72 3.18
CA ILE A 78 0.24 -8.74 4.27
C ILE A 78 0.38 -9.41 5.63
N ARG A 79 -0.35 -10.52 5.87
CA ARG A 79 -0.21 -11.29 7.12
C ARG A 79 1.19 -11.92 7.29
N GLY A 80 1.76 -12.39 6.19
CA GLY A 80 3.12 -12.94 6.16
C GLY A 80 4.14 -11.88 6.56
N LEU A 81 4.02 -10.67 6.00
CA LEU A 81 4.88 -9.52 6.28
C LEU A 81 4.77 -9.05 7.73
N ASP A 82 3.55 -9.02 8.28
CA ASP A 82 3.34 -8.77 9.72
C ASP A 82 4.05 -9.81 10.59
N SER A 83 3.96 -11.08 10.19
CA SER A 83 4.62 -12.15 10.94
C SER A 83 6.14 -12.13 10.80
N SER A 84 6.69 -11.70 9.66
CA SER A 84 8.13 -11.74 9.39
C SER A 84 8.86 -10.52 9.94
N ALA A 85 8.27 -9.31 9.81
CA ALA A 85 8.92 -8.04 10.15
C ALA A 85 7.97 -7.06 10.85
N GLY A 86 6.72 -6.94 10.42
CA GLY A 86 5.78 -5.94 10.93
C GLY A 86 5.49 -6.01 12.42
N PHE A 87 5.66 -7.18 13.05
CA PHE A 87 5.54 -7.34 14.50
C PHE A 87 6.50 -6.45 15.30
N LEU A 88 7.60 -6.01 14.71
CA LEU A 88 8.59 -5.13 15.36
C LEU A 88 8.06 -3.72 15.60
N THR A 89 7.04 -3.28 14.86
CA THR A 89 6.45 -1.94 15.00
C THR A 89 5.23 -1.92 15.94
N MET A 90 4.97 -3.01 16.66
CA MET A 90 3.75 -3.19 17.45
C MET A 90 4.06 -3.53 18.92
N GLY A 91 3.17 -3.08 19.83
CA GLY A 91 3.25 -3.38 21.26
C GLY A 91 4.20 -2.44 22.03
N GLU A 92 4.48 -2.80 23.28
CA GLU A 92 5.27 -1.97 24.22
C GLU A 92 6.73 -1.79 23.79
N ASN A 93 7.29 -2.75 23.06
CA ASN A 93 8.67 -2.75 22.58
C ASN A 93 8.77 -2.40 21.08
N ALA A 94 7.80 -1.64 20.57
CA ALA A 94 7.80 -1.22 19.18
C ALA A 94 9.07 -0.43 18.84
N ALA A 95 9.69 -0.77 17.72
CA ALA A 95 10.83 -0.08 17.15
C ALA A 95 10.55 0.31 15.69
N PRO A 96 11.18 1.37 15.15
CA PRO A 96 11.06 1.73 13.75
C PRO A 96 11.50 0.58 12.83
N LEU A 97 10.80 0.40 11.72
CA LEU A 97 11.11 -0.56 10.66
C LEU A 97 11.11 0.19 9.32
N ILE A 98 12.17 0.04 8.54
CA ILE A 98 12.31 0.64 7.21
C ILE A 98 12.36 -0.48 6.16
N PHE A 99 11.62 -0.32 5.07
CA PHE A 99 11.79 -1.17 3.89
C PHE A 99 12.95 -0.65 3.06
N THR A 100 14.17 -0.97 3.42
CA THR A 100 15.36 -0.41 2.76
C THR A 100 15.54 -0.91 1.32
N GLU A 101 14.90 -2.02 0.98
CA GLU A 101 14.91 -2.54 -0.38
C GLU A 101 13.58 -3.21 -0.76
N PHE A 102 12.98 -2.76 -1.83
CA PHE A 102 12.00 -3.53 -2.59
C PHE A 102 12.09 -3.12 -4.06
N GLY A 103 11.58 -3.94 -4.97
CA GLY A 103 11.67 -3.62 -6.39
C GLY A 103 10.65 -4.34 -7.25
N PHE A 104 10.51 -3.82 -8.46
CA PHE A 104 9.66 -4.35 -9.52
C PHE A 104 10.32 -4.08 -10.87
N ASP A 105 10.00 -4.90 -11.86
CA ASP A 105 10.38 -4.62 -13.25
C ASP A 105 9.71 -3.34 -13.75
N GLN A 106 10.51 -2.27 -13.87
CA GLN A 106 10.04 -0.93 -14.23
C GLN A 106 9.84 -0.76 -15.74
N THR A 107 10.17 -1.78 -16.57
CA THR A 107 9.74 -1.80 -17.98
C THR A 107 8.21 -1.94 -18.10
N GLY A 108 7.55 -2.39 -17.03
CA GLY A 108 6.10 -2.52 -16.96
C GLY A 108 5.55 -3.84 -17.50
N VAL A 109 6.40 -4.73 -18.02
CA VAL A 109 5.95 -5.98 -18.66
C VAL A 109 5.63 -7.10 -17.66
N SER A 110 6.24 -7.10 -16.47
CA SER A 110 5.99 -8.13 -15.47
C SER A 110 4.68 -7.93 -14.71
N ILE A 111 3.65 -8.67 -15.11
CA ILE A 111 2.33 -8.68 -14.43
C ILE A 111 2.48 -9.08 -12.94
N GLN A 112 3.33 -10.06 -12.63
CA GLN A 112 3.56 -10.52 -11.27
C GLN A 112 4.13 -9.41 -10.38
N ASP A 113 5.15 -8.69 -10.87
CA ASP A 113 5.76 -7.61 -10.09
C ASP A 113 4.79 -6.43 -9.92
N ASN A 114 4.00 -6.11 -10.95
CA ASN A 114 2.98 -5.06 -10.89
C ASN A 114 1.87 -5.38 -9.85
N ARG A 115 1.41 -6.63 -9.81
CA ARG A 115 0.42 -7.10 -8.83
C ARG A 115 1.00 -7.14 -7.41
N PHE A 116 2.24 -7.63 -7.27
CA PHE A 116 2.98 -7.59 -6.01
C PHE A 116 3.12 -6.16 -5.48
N LEU A 117 3.65 -5.25 -6.30
CA LEU A 117 3.87 -3.86 -5.93
C LEU A 117 2.56 -3.21 -5.49
N THR A 118 1.50 -3.37 -6.28
CA THR A 118 0.19 -2.79 -5.95
C THR A 118 -0.34 -3.29 -4.60
N CYS A 119 -0.11 -4.57 -4.24
CA CYS A 119 -0.44 -5.07 -2.91
C CYS A 119 0.49 -4.48 -1.83
N LEU A 120 1.81 -4.48 -2.04
CA LEU A 120 2.78 -3.95 -1.08
C LEU A 120 2.52 -2.47 -0.75
N GLN A 121 2.17 -1.67 -1.76
CA GLN A 121 1.84 -0.25 -1.56
C GLN A 121 0.71 -0.05 -0.55
N THR A 122 -0.24 -0.98 -0.46
CA THR A 122 -1.30 -0.90 0.56
C THR A 122 -0.78 -1.08 1.98
N TYR A 123 0.28 -1.89 2.16
CA TYR A 123 0.96 -2.04 3.44
C TYR A 123 1.73 -0.78 3.81
N LEU A 124 2.56 -0.30 2.87
CA LEU A 124 3.43 0.85 3.08
C LEU A 124 2.60 2.11 3.37
N ALA A 125 1.58 2.39 2.54
CA ALA A 125 0.69 3.53 2.74
C ALA A 125 -0.15 3.36 4.01
N GLY A 126 -0.72 2.19 4.25
CA GLY A 126 -1.58 1.94 5.40
C GLY A 126 -0.88 2.11 6.76
N ARG A 127 0.45 2.08 6.80
CA ARG A 127 1.25 2.20 8.03
C ARG A 127 2.22 3.37 8.05
N ASP A 128 2.21 4.22 7.02
CA ASP A 128 3.17 5.33 6.86
C ASP A 128 4.62 4.84 7.00
N MET A 129 4.96 3.75 6.32
CA MET A 129 6.28 3.13 6.40
C MET A 129 7.32 3.93 5.61
N ASP A 130 8.52 4.09 6.17
CA ASP A 130 9.69 4.56 5.42
C ASP A 130 10.24 3.45 4.51
N TRP A 131 10.78 3.85 3.35
CA TRP A 131 11.17 2.90 2.32
C TRP A 131 12.29 3.39 1.38
N GLY A 132 12.98 2.43 0.75
CA GLY A 132 13.98 2.59 -0.30
C GLY A 132 13.69 1.61 -1.44
N LEU A 133 13.63 2.13 -2.67
CA LEU A 133 13.35 1.33 -3.86
C LEU A 133 14.66 0.92 -4.53
N TRP A 134 14.80 -0.38 -4.79
CA TRP A 134 15.82 -0.92 -5.68
C TRP A 134 15.35 -0.81 -7.15
N ALA A 135 15.99 -0.01 -8.00
CA ALA A 135 17.12 0.87 -7.69
C ALA A 135 17.03 2.18 -8.47
N PHE A 136 17.88 3.17 -8.15
CA PHE A 136 17.86 4.44 -8.88
C PHE A 136 18.51 4.33 -10.27
N GLN A 137 19.66 3.66 -10.36
CA GLN A 137 20.45 3.56 -11.59
C GLN A 137 19.69 2.83 -12.71
N GLY A 138 19.85 3.32 -13.94
CA GLY A 138 19.26 2.68 -15.12
C GLY A 138 20.12 1.57 -15.74
N GLY A 139 21.36 1.42 -15.31
CA GLY A 139 22.24 0.35 -15.79
C GLY A 139 23.56 0.30 -15.03
N TYR A 140 24.35 -0.73 -15.31
CA TYR A 140 25.65 -0.97 -14.73
C TYR A 140 26.74 -0.73 -15.76
N TYR A 141 27.83 -0.10 -15.32
CA TYR A 141 29.04 -0.06 -16.12
C TYR A 141 29.57 -1.47 -16.41
N VAL A 142 29.68 -2.31 -15.37
CA VAL A 142 30.00 -3.74 -15.48
C VAL A 142 29.14 -4.54 -14.49
N ARG A 143 28.54 -5.64 -14.94
CA ARG A 143 27.84 -6.62 -14.09
C ARG A 143 27.97 -8.02 -14.67
N GLY A 144 28.41 -8.98 -13.86
CA GLY A 144 28.55 -10.38 -14.28
C GLY A 144 29.49 -10.58 -15.48
N GLY A 145 30.51 -9.73 -15.62
CA GLY A 145 31.46 -9.77 -16.75
C GLY A 145 30.99 -9.07 -18.03
N ASN A 146 29.75 -8.61 -18.08
CA ASN A 146 29.21 -7.84 -19.21
C ASN A 146 29.33 -6.33 -18.93
N VAL A 147 29.60 -5.56 -19.98
CA VAL A 147 29.67 -4.09 -19.94
C VAL A 147 28.32 -3.51 -20.35
N HIS A 148 27.93 -2.38 -19.78
CA HIS A 148 26.68 -1.66 -20.10
C HIS A 148 25.42 -2.52 -19.95
N VAL A 149 25.29 -3.17 -18.79
CA VAL A 149 24.13 -4.03 -18.50
C VAL A 149 22.94 -3.17 -18.08
N ASP A 150 21.83 -3.29 -18.80
CA ASP A 150 20.58 -2.59 -18.45
C ASP A 150 20.04 -3.06 -17.10
N GLU A 151 19.61 -2.12 -16.25
CA GLU A 151 18.94 -2.42 -14.96
C GLU A 151 17.45 -2.16 -15.12
N THR A 152 16.70 -3.22 -15.38
CA THR A 152 15.25 -3.13 -15.61
C THR A 152 14.46 -2.76 -14.35
N PHE A 153 15.03 -2.95 -13.16
CA PHE A 153 14.46 -2.49 -11.89
C PHE A 153 14.82 -1.02 -11.60
N GLY A 154 15.61 -0.39 -12.46
CA GLY A 154 16.05 1.00 -12.35
C GLY A 154 14.93 2.01 -12.52
N VAL A 155 14.90 3.06 -11.68
CA VAL A 155 14.02 4.23 -11.82
C VAL A 155 14.34 4.97 -13.10
N LEU A 156 15.63 5.12 -13.42
CA LEU A 156 16.07 5.70 -14.68
C LEU A 156 16.13 4.64 -15.80
N ASN A 157 15.96 5.07 -17.04
CA ASN A 157 16.27 4.26 -18.21
C ASN A 157 17.79 4.11 -18.41
N SER A 158 18.21 3.23 -19.31
CA SER A 158 19.63 2.94 -19.61
C SER A 158 20.43 4.18 -20.02
N ASP A 159 19.76 5.19 -20.56
CA ASP A 159 20.35 6.45 -21.04
C ASP A 159 20.45 7.51 -19.94
N TRP A 160 19.93 7.24 -18.72
CA TRP A 160 19.94 8.14 -17.57
C TRP A 160 19.26 9.50 -17.81
N ASN A 161 18.37 9.61 -18.80
CA ASN A 161 17.73 10.86 -19.19
C ASN A 161 16.22 10.90 -18.92
N HIS A 162 15.59 9.75 -18.66
CA HIS A 162 14.15 9.65 -18.39
C HIS A 162 13.86 8.60 -17.32
N LEU A 163 12.67 8.72 -16.71
CA LEU A 163 12.11 7.66 -15.89
C LEU A 163 11.81 6.44 -16.78
N ARG A 164 12.21 5.25 -16.34
CA ARG A 164 11.92 3.98 -17.03
C ARG A 164 10.43 3.68 -17.02
N TYR A 165 9.79 3.86 -15.86
CA TYR A 165 8.34 3.76 -15.71
C TYR A 165 7.72 5.16 -15.78
N PRO A 166 7.02 5.54 -16.88
CA PRO A 166 6.56 6.92 -17.07
C PRO A 166 5.65 7.45 -15.96
N ASN A 167 4.85 6.56 -15.35
CA ASN A 167 3.90 6.90 -14.28
C ASN A 167 4.48 6.72 -12.87
N PHE A 168 5.81 6.71 -12.72
CA PHE A 168 6.47 6.47 -11.44
C PHE A 168 6.02 7.45 -10.35
N THR A 169 6.02 8.74 -10.67
CA THR A 169 5.63 9.79 -9.72
C THR A 169 4.20 9.58 -9.22
N ASP A 170 3.25 9.30 -10.12
CA ASP A 170 1.87 9.02 -9.73
C ASP A 170 1.76 7.75 -8.88
N LYS A 171 2.49 6.70 -9.25
CA LYS A 171 2.49 5.41 -8.57
C LYS A 171 2.94 5.53 -7.12
N PHE A 172 3.92 6.39 -6.82
CA PHE A 172 4.52 6.54 -5.49
C PHE A 172 4.10 7.81 -4.72
N GLN A 173 3.26 8.67 -5.30
CA GLN A 173 2.94 9.99 -4.73
C GLN A 173 2.52 9.95 -3.25
N LEU A 174 1.64 9.02 -2.86
CA LEU A 174 1.16 8.95 -1.47
C LEU A 174 2.28 8.48 -0.52
N LEU A 175 3.10 7.54 -0.99
CA LEU A 175 4.22 6.99 -0.22
C LEU A 175 5.35 7.99 0.02
N GLN A 176 5.40 9.09 -0.74
CA GLN A 176 6.34 10.20 -0.54
C GLN A 176 5.81 11.25 0.45
N MET A 177 4.57 11.11 0.90
CA MET A 177 3.95 12.03 1.86
C MET A 177 4.06 11.46 3.27
N LYS A 178 4.46 12.30 4.22
CA LYS A 178 4.19 12.05 5.64
C LYS A 178 2.68 12.16 5.85
N ILE A 179 2.03 11.09 6.28
CA ILE A 179 0.57 11.06 6.50
C ILE A 179 0.20 10.79 7.95
N GLN A 180 1.15 10.38 8.79
CA GLN A 180 1.00 10.24 10.21
C GLN A 180 2.10 11.02 10.95
N ASP A 181 1.69 11.73 12.00
CA ASP A 181 2.57 12.43 12.91
C ASP A 181 2.15 12.15 14.35
N PRO A 182 2.97 11.41 15.12
CA PRO A 182 2.70 11.15 16.54
C PRO A 182 2.53 12.41 17.40
N THR A 183 3.00 13.57 16.93
CA THR A 183 2.90 14.87 17.63
C THR A 183 1.72 15.73 17.15
N SER A 184 1.00 15.30 16.10
CA SER A 184 -0.11 16.08 15.57
C SER A 184 -1.31 16.09 16.51
N LYS A 185 -2.01 17.23 16.49
CA LYS A 185 -3.26 17.46 17.22
C LYS A 185 -4.49 17.45 16.29
N ALA A 186 -4.30 17.21 15.00
CA ALA A 186 -5.41 17.12 14.07
C ALA A 186 -6.27 15.89 14.35
N GLY A 187 -7.55 15.96 14.00
CA GLY A 187 -8.45 14.82 14.13
C GLY A 187 -8.04 13.68 13.18
N ASN A 188 -8.27 12.45 13.60
CA ASN A 188 -8.05 11.28 12.75
C ASN A 188 -9.01 11.31 11.55
N ALA A 189 -8.45 11.13 10.37
CA ALA A 189 -9.20 10.99 9.14
C ALA A 189 -8.56 9.90 8.27
N ASN A 190 -9.11 9.70 7.08
CA ASN A 190 -8.62 8.73 6.12
C ASN A 190 -8.44 9.37 4.75
N ILE A 191 -7.48 8.85 4.01
CA ILE A 191 -7.27 9.08 2.59
C ILE A 191 -7.85 7.89 1.87
N MET A 192 -8.76 8.11 0.93
CA MET A 192 -9.21 7.02 0.08
C MET A 192 -8.22 6.89 -1.08
N TYR A 193 -7.34 5.91 -0.95
CA TYR A 193 -6.21 5.63 -1.81
C TYR A 193 -6.56 4.54 -2.82
N TYR A 194 -6.18 4.74 -4.09
CA TYR A 194 -6.33 3.78 -5.17
C TYR A 194 -4.95 3.22 -5.56
N PRO A 195 -4.56 2.05 -5.01
CA PRO A 195 -3.19 1.54 -5.12
C PRO A 195 -2.77 1.18 -6.55
N LEU A 196 -3.70 0.91 -7.47
CA LEU A 196 -3.33 0.53 -8.84
C LEU A 196 -2.60 1.66 -9.57
N SER A 197 -3.08 2.91 -9.48
CA SER A 197 -2.40 4.07 -10.07
C SER A 197 -1.59 4.90 -9.06
N GLY A 198 -1.76 4.67 -7.76
CA GLY A 198 -1.13 5.48 -6.72
C GLY A 198 -1.86 6.80 -6.41
N GLN A 199 -2.98 7.06 -7.08
CA GLN A 199 -3.78 8.27 -6.90
C GLN A 199 -4.74 8.17 -5.71
N CYS A 200 -5.32 9.30 -5.33
CA CYS A 200 -6.31 9.41 -4.28
C CYS A 200 -7.66 9.87 -4.85
N THR A 201 -8.75 9.59 -4.15
CA THR A 201 -10.06 10.11 -4.56
C THR A 201 -10.23 11.56 -4.11
N LYS A 202 -10.92 12.34 -4.94
CA LYS A 202 -11.38 13.70 -4.62
C LYS A 202 -12.82 13.88 -5.06
N VAL A 203 -13.49 14.89 -4.50
CA VAL A 203 -14.86 15.26 -4.88
C VAL A 203 -14.81 16.44 -5.85
N ASN A 204 -15.41 16.28 -7.03
CA ASN A 204 -15.45 17.33 -8.03
C ASN A 204 -16.61 18.33 -7.81
N GLN A 205 -16.71 19.34 -8.67
CA GLN A 205 -17.75 20.39 -8.56
C GLN A 205 -19.19 19.86 -8.70
N LYS A 206 -19.37 18.68 -9.30
CA LYS A 206 -20.67 18.00 -9.43
C LYS A 206 -21.01 17.12 -8.21
N ASN A 207 -20.18 17.14 -7.17
CA ASN A 207 -20.22 16.22 -6.03
C ASN A 207 -19.98 14.75 -6.42
N GLU A 208 -19.31 14.49 -7.54
CA GLU A 208 -18.93 13.14 -7.97
C GLU A 208 -17.51 12.81 -7.49
N LEU A 209 -17.28 11.53 -7.22
CA LEU A 209 -15.98 11.01 -6.82
C LEU A 209 -15.14 10.72 -8.07
N GLU A 210 -13.91 11.22 -8.10
CA GLU A 210 -12.95 10.96 -9.16
C GLU A 210 -11.54 10.75 -8.60
N LEU A 211 -10.66 10.10 -9.37
CA LEU A 211 -9.24 10.05 -9.05
C LEU A 211 -8.55 11.37 -9.36
N GLY A 212 -7.57 11.71 -8.53
CA GLY A 212 -6.65 12.81 -8.75
C GLY A 212 -5.40 12.68 -7.90
N THR A 213 -4.58 13.72 -7.92
CA THR A 213 -3.38 13.81 -7.09
C THR A 213 -3.75 13.73 -5.60
N CYS A 214 -2.94 13.02 -4.82
CA CYS A 214 -3.05 12.97 -3.37
C CYS A 214 -2.68 14.33 -2.78
N GLU A 215 -3.68 15.05 -2.30
CA GLU A 215 -3.50 16.40 -1.77
C GLU A 215 -2.98 16.38 -0.33
N LYS A 216 -2.11 17.35 -0.01
CA LYS A 216 -1.68 17.59 1.38
C LYS A 216 -2.79 18.19 2.23
N ASN A 217 -3.69 18.96 1.62
CA ASN A 217 -4.76 19.64 2.34
C ASN A 217 -5.87 18.68 2.82
N HIS A 218 -6.78 19.15 3.67
CA HIS A 218 -7.79 18.29 4.31
C HIS A 218 -9.12 18.17 3.53
N HIS A 219 -9.29 18.80 2.36
CA HIS A 219 -10.59 18.94 1.69
C HIS A 219 -11.16 17.62 1.14
N ASN A 220 -10.32 16.59 1.00
CA ASN A 220 -10.68 15.28 0.45
C ASN A 220 -10.42 14.13 1.45
N ARG A 221 -10.48 14.43 2.75
CA ARG A 221 -10.30 13.43 3.82
C ARG A 221 -11.65 12.82 4.21
N TRP A 222 -11.63 11.59 4.67
CA TRP A 222 -12.82 10.80 4.98
C TRP A 222 -12.83 10.35 6.43
N ILE A 223 -13.97 10.50 7.10
CA ILE A 223 -14.24 9.90 8.40
C ILE A 223 -15.01 8.60 8.15
N TYR A 224 -14.50 7.49 8.65
CA TYR A 224 -15.14 6.18 8.51
C TYR A 224 -15.09 5.43 9.83
N ASN A 225 -16.25 5.13 10.38
CA ASN A 225 -16.39 4.20 11.49
C ASN A 225 -16.81 2.85 10.90
N SER A 226 -16.00 1.81 11.10
CA SER A 226 -16.15 0.51 10.44
C SER A 226 -17.59 -0.01 10.46
N GLY A 227 -18.20 -0.17 9.28
CA GLY A 227 -19.59 -0.64 9.14
C GLY A 227 -20.67 0.45 9.12
N SER A 228 -20.28 1.74 9.04
CA SER A 228 -21.19 2.88 8.99
C SER A 228 -21.01 3.70 7.70
N GLN A 229 -21.17 5.01 7.80
CA GLN A 229 -21.05 5.96 6.70
C GLN A 229 -19.58 6.33 6.47
N ILE A 230 -19.23 6.58 5.21
CA ILE A 230 -17.99 7.26 4.82
C ILE A 230 -18.35 8.74 4.65
N ILE A 231 -17.93 9.59 5.59
CA ILE A 231 -18.30 11.01 5.69
C ILE A 231 -17.14 11.87 5.19
N LEU A 232 -17.43 12.87 4.37
CA LEU A 232 -16.43 13.84 3.93
C LEU A 232 -16.07 14.78 5.09
N ASN A 233 -14.81 14.76 5.51
CA ASN A 233 -14.32 15.44 6.70
C ASN A 233 -14.64 16.94 6.67
N GLY A 234 -15.07 17.49 7.82
CA GLY A 234 -15.49 18.89 7.94
C GLY A 234 -16.87 19.20 7.33
N THR A 235 -17.60 18.20 6.85
CA THR A 235 -18.94 18.36 6.28
C THR A 235 -19.93 17.32 6.82
N ASN A 236 -21.22 17.51 6.53
CA ASN A 236 -22.26 16.51 6.77
C ASN A 236 -22.55 15.63 5.54
N LYS A 237 -21.69 15.70 4.51
CA LYS A 237 -21.87 14.93 3.28
C LYS A 237 -21.27 13.54 3.42
N CYS A 238 -21.92 12.53 2.87
CA CYS A 238 -21.44 11.15 2.88
C CYS A 238 -21.42 10.54 1.49
N LEU A 239 -20.57 9.54 1.33
CA LEU A 239 -20.44 8.76 0.12
C LEU A 239 -21.73 7.98 -0.17
N THR A 240 -22.26 8.18 -1.37
CA THR A 240 -23.57 7.70 -1.81
C THR A 240 -23.45 6.95 -3.13
N SER A 241 -24.10 5.80 -3.25
CA SER A 241 -24.25 5.08 -4.52
C SER A 241 -25.65 5.25 -5.08
N SER A 242 -25.73 5.51 -6.39
CA SER A 242 -26.99 5.63 -7.14
C SER A 242 -27.36 4.34 -7.89
N GLY A 243 -26.49 3.32 -7.89
CA GLY A 243 -26.69 2.05 -8.59
C GLY A 243 -25.48 1.57 -9.40
N GLU A 244 -25.60 0.39 -10.00
CA GLU A 244 -24.55 -0.22 -10.83
C GLU A 244 -24.26 0.61 -12.10
N GLY A 245 -22.98 0.83 -12.38
CA GLY A 245 -22.47 1.62 -13.52
C GLY A 245 -22.55 3.14 -13.35
N LEU A 246 -23.15 3.63 -12.25
CA LEU A 246 -23.35 5.07 -12.04
C LEU A 246 -22.21 5.69 -11.21
N PRO A 247 -21.91 6.99 -11.42
CA PRO A 247 -20.95 7.71 -10.60
C PRO A 247 -21.30 7.68 -9.12
N VAL A 248 -20.26 7.47 -8.30
CA VAL A 248 -20.35 7.60 -6.85
C VAL A 248 -20.34 9.08 -6.51
N THR A 249 -21.24 9.51 -5.63
CA THR A 249 -21.41 10.92 -5.29
C THR A 249 -21.30 11.15 -3.79
N VAL A 250 -21.25 12.41 -3.37
CA VAL A 250 -21.46 12.81 -1.98
C VAL A 250 -22.79 13.54 -1.82
N SER A 251 -23.58 13.14 -0.83
CA SER A 251 -24.92 13.70 -0.58
C SER A 251 -25.11 14.06 0.90
N ASN A 252 -26.10 14.90 1.20
CA ASN A 252 -26.48 15.24 2.58
C ASN A 252 -27.41 14.19 3.20
N ASP A 253 -27.99 13.28 2.41
CA ASP A 253 -28.84 12.21 2.92
C ASP A 253 -27.98 11.00 3.22
N CYS A 254 -27.51 10.89 4.46
CA CYS A 254 -26.66 9.80 4.91
C CYS A 254 -27.44 8.63 5.51
N LYS A 255 -28.75 8.77 5.73
CA LYS A 255 -29.54 7.76 6.46
C LYS A 255 -30.00 6.60 5.58
N SER A 256 -29.94 6.74 4.25
CA SER A 256 -30.28 5.64 3.33
C SER A 256 -29.31 4.44 3.47
N LYS A 257 -29.82 3.22 3.26
CA LYS A 257 -29.00 1.99 3.32
C LYS A 257 -27.91 1.94 2.25
N ASN A 258 -28.14 2.59 1.11
CA ASN A 258 -27.18 2.72 0.00
C ASN A 258 -25.92 3.54 0.39
N ASN A 259 -25.89 4.10 1.61
CA ASN A 259 -24.77 4.89 2.15
C ASN A 259 -23.97 4.16 3.24
N SER A 260 -24.30 2.89 3.53
CA SER A 260 -23.55 2.06 4.46
C SER A 260 -22.44 1.33 3.70
N TRP A 261 -21.19 1.71 3.96
CA TRP A 261 -20.03 1.13 3.29
C TRP A 261 -19.30 0.15 4.20
N ARG A 262 -18.77 -0.94 3.62
CA ARG A 262 -18.03 -1.98 4.34
C ARG A 262 -16.85 -2.46 3.53
N GLN A 263 -15.79 -2.85 4.23
CA GLN A 263 -14.68 -3.60 3.65
C GLN A 263 -15.05 -5.08 3.60
N VAL A 264 -15.26 -5.65 2.40
CA VAL A 264 -15.89 -6.99 2.25
C VAL A 264 -14.95 -8.10 1.79
N SER A 265 -13.79 -7.79 1.19
CA SER A 265 -12.82 -8.81 0.74
C SER A 265 -11.86 -9.24 1.84
N LEU A 266 -11.21 -10.40 1.67
CA LEU A 266 -10.16 -10.88 2.59
C LEU A 266 -8.98 -9.88 2.72
N SER A 267 -8.65 -9.18 1.63
CA SER A 267 -7.67 -8.09 1.58
C SER A 267 -8.16 -6.77 2.22
N LYS A 268 -9.47 -6.66 2.51
CA LYS A 268 -10.14 -5.43 2.97
C LYS A 268 -10.06 -4.24 2.01
N LEU A 269 -9.72 -4.48 0.74
CA LEU A 269 -9.58 -3.45 -0.29
C LEU A 269 -10.87 -3.19 -1.07
N HIS A 270 -11.93 -3.98 -0.87
CA HIS A 270 -13.22 -3.75 -1.53
C HIS A 270 -14.14 -2.95 -0.62
N LEU A 271 -14.31 -1.66 -0.91
CA LEU A 271 -15.33 -0.83 -0.29
C LEU A 271 -16.66 -1.05 -0.99
N ALA A 272 -17.60 -1.67 -0.29
CA ALA A 272 -18.87 -2.10 -0.86
C ALA A 272 -20.08 -1.52 -0.11
N THR A 273 -21.17 -1.34 -0.85
CA THR A 273 -22.50 -0.95 -0.37
C THR A 273 -23.54 -1.93 -0.91
N PHE A 274 -24.71 -1.98 -0.27
CA PHE A 274 -25.84 -2.78 -0.73
C PHE A 274 -26.80 -1.87 -1.49
N ASP A 275 -27.15 -2.23 -2.73
CA ASP A 275 -28.16 -1.52 -3.51
C ASP A 275 -29.52 -2.19 -3.32
N ASP A 276 -30.41 -1.53 -2.57
CA ASP A 276 -31.76 -2.04 -2.27
C ASP A 276 -32.59 -2.28 -3.54
N LYS A 277 -32.35 -1.54 -4.63
CA LYS A 277 -33.13 -1.65 -5.87
C LYS A 277 -32.80 -2.93 -6.63
N SER A 278 -31.52 -3.25 -6.75
CA SER A 278 -31.07 -4.45 -7.47
C SER A 278 -30.91 -5.68 -6.56
N GLY A 279 -30.88 -5.49 -5.24
CA GLY A 279 -30.61 -6.54 -4.27
C GLY A 279 -29.16 -7.06 -4.31
N LYS A 280 -28.23 -6.28 -4.90
CA LYS A 280 -26.84 -6.67 -5.11
C LYS A 280 -25.89 -5.88 -4.22
N THR A 281 -24.77 -6.50 -3.88
CA THR A 281 -23.62 -5.82 -3.29
C THR A 281 -22.76 -5.21 -4.40
N LEU A 282 -22.55 -3.91 -4.35
CA LEU A 282 -21.76 -3.14 -5.30
C LEU A 282 -20.49 -2.62 -4.63
N CYS A 283 -19.37 -2.68 -5.34
CA CYS A 283 -18.08 -2.19 -4.91
C CYS A 283 -17.76 -0.88 -5.62
N LEU A 284 -16.96 -0.02 -4.96
CA LEU A 284 -16.26 1.05 -5.67
C LEU A 284 -15.43 0.44 -6.81
N ASN A 285 -15.47 1.09 -7.96
CA ASN A 285 -14.76 0.66 -9.14
C ASN A 285 -14.27 1.88 -9.91
N LYS A 286 -12.99 1.88 -10.28
CA LYS A 286 -12.44 2.86 -11.18
C LYS A 286 -12.98 2.62 -12.60
N ASP A 287 -13.65 3.61 -13.17
CA ASP A 287 -14.08 3.55 -14.57
C ASP A 287 -12.88 3.44 -15.52
N THR A 288 -13.00 2.62 -16.56
CA THR A 288 -11.89 2.34 -17.49
C THR A 288 -11.55 3.55 -18.37
N ASN A 289 -12.54 4.40 -18.67
CA ASN A 289 -12.43 5.44 -19.71
C ASN A 289 -12.32 6.87 -19.15
N SER A 290 -12.48 7.06 -17.85
CA SER A 290 -12.51 8.39 -17.21
C SER A 290 -11.91 8.33 -15.82
N SER A 291 -11.57 9.47 -15.21
CA SER A 291 -11.12 9.53 -13.81
C SER A 291 -12.22 9.17 -12.79
N THR A 292 -13.47 9.06 -13.23
CA THR A 292 -14.65 8.83 -12.39
C THR A 292 -14.60 7.50 -11.64
N ILE A 293 -15.08 7.51 -10.40
CA ILE A 293 -15.35 6.31 -9.63
C ILE A 293 -16.84 5.99 -9.74
N VAL A 294 -17.14 4.76 -10.14
CA VAL A 294 -18.49 4.23 -10.27
C VAL A 294 -18.69 3.10 -9.26
N THR A 295 -19.94 2.66 -9.09
CA THR A 295 -20.23 1.39 -8.41
C THR A 295 -20.44 0.27 -9.41
N SER A 296 -19.85 -0.89 -9.20
CA SER A 296 -20.07 -2.09 -10.04
C SER A 296 -20.21 -3.35 -9.20
N LYS A 297 -20.74 -4.43 -9.78
CA LYS A 297 -20.78 -5.73 -9.09
C LYS A 297 -19.38 -6.11 -8.58
N CYS A 298 -19.29 -6.43 -7.30
CA CYS A 298 -18.03 -6.85 -6.68
C CYS A 298 -17.47 -8.12 -7.33
N ILE A 299 -16.15 -8.17 -7.55
CA ILE A 299 -15.43 -9.34 -8.08
C ILE A 299 -14.48 -9.93 -7.04
N CYS A 300 -14.39 -11.27 -7.00
CA CYS A 300 -13.51 -12.03 -6.10
C CYS A 300 -13.53 -11.62 -4.61
N ILE A 301 -14.69 -11.21 -4.07
CA ILE A 301 -14.79 -10.77 -2.66
C ILE A 301 -14.91 -11.93 -1.67
N THR A 302 -15.39 -13.10 -2.11
CA THR A 302 -15.42 -14.33 -1.31
C THR A 302 -14.07 -15.05 -1.38
N ASP A 303 -13.74 -15.86 -0.38
CA ASP A 303 -12.54 -16.75 -0.43
C ASP A 303 -12.80 -17.94 -1.36
N ASP A 304 -12.99 -17.64 -2.64
CA ASP A 304 -13.14 -18.62 -3.72
C ASP A 304 -11.78 -18.86 -4.38
N SER A 305 -11.26 -20.08 -4.24
CA SER A 305 -9.99 -20.50 -4.83
C SER A 305 -9.96 -20.43 -6.37
N GLN A 306 -11.13 -20.36 -7.03
CA GLN A 306 -11.26 -20.36 -8.49
C GLN A 306 -11.42 -18.96 -9.09
N CYS A 307 -11.58 -17.91 -8.28
CA CYS A 307 -11.76 -16.56 -8.80
C CYS A 307 -10.42 -15.95 -9.26
N LEU A 308 -10.16 -16.03 -10.57
CA LEU A 308 -8.94 -15.53 -11.22
C LEU A 308 -9.12 -14.18 -11.91
N ASP A 309 -10.32 -13.58 -11.83
CA ASP A 309 -10.56 -12.21 -12.29
C ASP A 309 -9.64 -11.24 -11.55
N ASP A 310 -9.26 -10.13 -12.21
CA ASP A 310 -8.39 -9.13 -11.62
C ASP A 310 -9.19 -8.07 -10.84
N PRO A 311 -9.14 -8.06 -9.49
CA PRO A 311 -9.92 -7.15 -8.67
C PRO A 311 -9.30 -5.74 -8.52
N GLN A 312 -8.14 -5.45 -9.12
CA GLN A 312 -7.39 -4.22 -8.81
C GLN A 312 -8.15 -2.93 -9.15
N SER A 313 -9.09 -2.95 -10.11
CA SER A 313 -9.96 -1.79 -10.40
C SER A 313 -10.94 -1.46 -9.27
N GLN A 314 -11.20 -2.43 -8.38
CA GLN A 314 -12.08 -2.31 -7.22
C GLN A 314 -11.32 -2.15 -5.90
N TRP A 315 -10.00 -2.06 -5.95
CA TRP A 315 -9.18 -1.87 -4.75
C TRP A 315 -9.15 -0.40 -4.34
N PHE A 316 -9.77 -0.09 -3.21
CA PHE A 316 -9.72 1.21 -2.55
C PHE A 316 -9.39 1.01 -1.07
N GLN A 317 -8.37 1.69 -0.59
CA GLN A 317 -7.94 1.62 0.80
C GLN A 317 -8.26 2.93 1.50
N LEU A 318 -8.85 2.84 2.69
CA LEU A 318 -8.90 3.96 3.63
C LEU A 318 -7.60 3.96 4.43
N VAL A 319 -6.67 4.82 4.03
CA VAL A 319 -5.36 4.98 4.66
C VAL A 319 -5.48 5.99 5.80
N PRO A 320 -5.15 5.62 7.05
CA PRO A 320 -5.28 6.52 8.19
C PRO A 320 -4.31 7.71 8.08
N THR A 321 -4.78 8.88 8.50
CA THR A 321 -3.96 10.10 8.54
C THR A 321 -4.40 11.01 9.68
N ASN A 322 -3.44 11.70 10.28
CA ASN A 322 -3.68 12.72 11.30
C ASN A 322 -2.87 14.00 11.03
N VAL A 323 -2.52 14.26 9.77
CA VAL A 323 -1.82 15.48 9.33
C VAL A 323 -2.62 16.26 8.30
#